data_AF-A0A945CQH2-F1
#
_entry.id   AF-A0A945CQH2-F1
#
_cell.length_a   1.000
_cell.length_b   1.000
_cell.length_c   1.000
_cell.angle_alpha   90.00
_cell.angle_beta   90.00
_cell.angle_gamma   90.00
#
_symmetry.space_group_name_H-M   'P 1'
#
loop_
_entity.id
_entity.type
_entity.pdbx_description
1 polymer ?
#
loop_
_entity_poly.entity_id
_entity_poly.type
_entity_poly.pdbx_seq_one_letter_code
_entity_poly.pdbx_strand_id
1 'polypeptide(L)'
;MDIAQLVERSRRGDPEAFGALARKFQNAGYAIALGFVRNRDDAEDVLQDAFITAYCKLGQLREPDAFPGWFRSVVVTQCRRWLKQRNTRQRYIAEVATDAEREFDSVANPQEARIAQRRVWDQVYGLPEPYRSAALLFYLSDFSQREIAAFLQVPVSTVNGRLQQARLHLRQRLNPVELEGIEMSKIDVSAEVEDAVYQIATEPVRQVVDLRERDNVVLFCGVNVDIEVRAAEGPEMVVEGSRVSMGLSPEEARASAGCIQIRADEVDDFEEVGPHPGELFMGTNRPSEGEPYASTCTTADFWGWYRGGKGGGVNNLCPSDLFPELGGCFLPFPDELKEVLQCVARIGIVQEKVQDLVLPSDAYRPKLQKVFRPNASDVGWMHGPVGYVSMSVMLPPGKNLTVIGADEVVVRDIDSSVFLVECRSSDVQQVGGDVYLLDTPAEKVSQVEGRLYQRFYSFGGMNWQNGEFLGRRWREFASRVEDIGGGVDLDVGRVSLELARLRGNVSVVNRYGDTRYHVREWSQEMKSHIESVCGSVRLFLHEDAIADLRLTVATMCGSIGYEGYRDLKKSDSNSTQLATLTTVMAQGGAWNEMGDADLLVKTESGDVQIEKIL
;
A
#
# COMPACT_ATOMS: atom_id res chain seq x y z
N MET A 1 16.88 -26.11 18.85
CA MET A 1 15.87 -25.31 19.56
C MET A 1 14.56 -25.43 18.83
N ASP A 2 13.47 -25.44 19.57
CA ASP A 2 12.13 -25.37 18.98
C ASP A 2 11.83 -23.96 18.46
N ILE A 3 10.87 -23.82 17.54
CA ILE A 3 10.50 -22.55 16.89
C ILE A 3 10.11 -21.51 17.93
N ALA A 4 9.24 -21.86 18.88
CA ALA A 4 8.82 -20.95 19.94
C ALA A 4 10.00 -20.35 20.73
N GLN A 5 11.02 -21.16 21.04
CA GLN A 5 12.21 -20.68 21.78
C GLN A 5 13.04 -19.69 20.96
N LEU A 6 13.18 -19.95 19.65
CA LEU A 6 13.92 -19.05 18.76
C LEU A 6 13.18 -17.72 18.59
N VAL A 7 11.86 -17.75 18.43
CA VAL A 7 11.02 -16.55 18.36
C VAL A 7 11.15 -15.72 19.64
N GLU A 8 11.05 -16.35 20.81
CA GLU A 8 11.11 -15.65 22.10
C GLU A 8 12.49 -15.04 22.38
N ARG A 9 13.58 -15.73 22.00
CA ARG A 9 14.92 -15.14 22.06
C ARG A 9 15.06 -13.97 21.08
N SER A 10 14.57 -14.13 19.85
CA SER A 10 14.65 -13.09 18.82
C SER A 10 13.91 -11.81 19.24
N ARG A 11 12.76 -11.94 19.91
CA ARG A 11 12.01 -10.82 20.51
C ARG A 11 12.77 -10.05 21.57
N ARG A 12 13.75 -10.69 22.22
CA ARG A 12 14.63 -10.07 23.21
C ARG A 12 15.88 -9.45 22.54
N GLY A 13 15.87 -9.34 21.21
CA GLY A 13 16.96 -8.78 20.42
C GLY A 13 18.17 -9.71 20.31
N ASP A 14 17.95 -11.02 20.22
CA ASP A 14 18.99 -12.02 19.97
C ASP A 14 19.15 -12.29 18.46
N PRO A 15 20.16 -11.70 17.79
CA PRO A 15 20.33 -11.83 16.35
C PRO A 15 20.67 -13.26 15.92
N GLU A 16 21.36 -14.05 16.76
CA GLU A 16 21.68 -15.45 16.45
C GLU A 16 20.42 -16.33 16.43
N ALA A 17 19.49 -16.07 17.35
CA ALA A 17 18.21 -16.76 17.39
C ALA A 17 17.38 -16.48 16.14
N PHE A 18 17.35 -15.23 15.67
CA PHE A 18 16.66 -14.88 14.44
C PHE A 18 17.38 -15.45 13.21
N GLY A 19 18.71 -15.43 13.21
CA GLY A 19 19.54 -16.08 12.19
C GLY A 19 19.26 -17.59 12.06
N ALA A 20 19.00 -18.27 13.18
CA ALA A 20 18.56 -19.67 13.17
C ALA A 20 17.15 -19.85 12.57
N LEU A 21 16.22 -18.92 12.79
CA LEU A 21 14.93 -18.90 12.08
C LEU A 21 15.16 -18.67 10.58
N ALA A 22 15.99 -17.70 10.20
CA ALA A 22 16.28 -17.38 8.81
C ALA A 22 16.85 -18.59 8.06
N ARG A 23 17.90 -19.24 8.59
CA ARG A 23 18.46 -20.47 8.01
C ARG A 23 17.43 -21.59 7.87
N LYS A 24 16.53 -21.74 8.85
CA LYS A 24 15.50 -22.79 8.82
C LYS A 24 14.44 -22.54 7.75
N PHE A 25 14.06 -21.28 7.50
CA PHE A 25 12.94 -20.94 6.62
C PHE A 25 13.35 -20.32 5.27
N GLN A 26 14.63 -20.02 5.02
CA GLN A 26 15.06 -19.33 3.79
C GLN A 26 14.68 -20.07 2.52
N ASN A 27 14.86 -21.39 2.45
CA ASN A 27 14.51 -22.14 1.24
C ASN A 27 13.00 -22.20 1.02
N ALA A 28 12.19 -22.20 2.09
CA ALA A 28 10.73 -22.22 1.98
C ALA A 28 10.18 -20.85 1.61
N GLY A 29 10.71 -19.78 2.22
CA GLY A 29 10.42 -18.41 1.83
C GLY A 29 10.81 -18.15 0.37
N TYR A 30 12.02 -18.59 -0.03
CA TYR A 30 12.50 -18.47 -1.42
C TYR A 30 11.58 -19.18 -2.41
N ALA A 31 11.17 -20.41 -2.09
CA ALA A 31 10.26 -21.19 -2.93
C ALA A 31 8.92 -20.47 -3.13
N ILE A 32 8.37 -19.85 -2.09
CA ILE A 32 7.19 -19.00 -2.21
C ILE A 32 7.49 -17.77 -3.05
N ALA A 33 8.55 -17.02 -2.74
CA ALA A 33 8.87 -15.79 -3.47
C ALA A 33 9.04 -16.05 -4.97
N LEU A 34 9.81 -17.07 -5.33
CA LEU A 34 10.01 -17.52 -6.71
C LEU A 34 8.71 -17.97 -7.37
N GLY A 35 7.84 -18.61 -6.59
CA GLY A 35 6.48 -18.95 -6.98
C GLY A 35 5.58 -17.75 -7.26
N PHE A 36 5.93 -16.53 -6.86
CA PHE A 36 5.18 -15.32 -7.18
C PHE A 36 5.86 -14.49 -8.26
N VAL A 37 7.14 -14.15 -8.06
CA VAL A 37 7.87 -13.18 -8.91
C VAL A 37 8.47 -13.79 -10.17
N ARG A 38 8.63 -15.12 -10.21
CA ARG A 38 9.12 -15.88 -11.38
C ARG A 38 10.49 -15.42 -11.90
N ASN A 39 11.30 -14.86 -11.04
CA ASN A 39 12.68 -14.47 -11.29
C ASN A 39 13.49 -14.78 -10.02
N ARG A 40 14.69 -15.33 -10.19
CA ARG A 40 15.50 -15.82 -9.07
C ARG A 40 16.09 -14.68 -8.23
N ASP A 41 16.62 -13.66 -8.89
CA ASP A 41 17.26 -12.51 -8.25
C ASP A 41 16.19 -11.67 -7.53
N ASP A 42 15.06 -11.42 -8.20
CA ASP A 42 13.90 -10.75 -7.59
C ASP A 42 13.39 -11.54 -6.37
N ALA A 43 13.39 -12.88 -6.43
CA ALA A 43 12.89 -13.72 -5.33
C ALA A 43 13.83 -13.69 -4.12
N GLU A 44 15.13 -13.61 -4.36
CA GLU A 44 16.14 -13.43 -3.34
C GLU A 44 15.98 -12.08 -2.63
N ASP A 45 15.88 -11.00 -3.40
CA ASP A 45 15.65 -9.64 -2.88
C ASP A 45 14.36 -9.57 -2.04
N VAL A 46 13.26 -10.13 -2.55
CA VAL A 46 11.97 -10.17 -1.85
C VAL A 46 12.06 -10.98 -0.56
N LEU A 47 12.80 -12.10 -0.56
CA LEU A 47 12.97 -12.92 0.64
C LEU A 47 13.75 -12.18 1.72
N GLN A 48 14.83 -11.48 1.35
CA GLN A 48 15.61 -10.68 2.27
C GLN A 48 14.75 -9.58 2.90
N ASP A 49 13.97 -8.87 2.09
CA ASP A 49 13.04 -7.84 2.56
C ASP A 49 11.98 -8.44 3.51
N ALA A 50 11.49 -9.65 3.21
CA ALA A 50 10.53 -10.36 4.03
C ALA A 50 11.13 -10.75 5.39
N PHE A 51 12.40 -11.16 5.45
CA PHE A 51 13.05 -11.46 6.73
C PHE A 51 13.24 -10.23 7.60
N ILE A 52 13.71 -9.11 7.02
CA ILE A 52 13.87 -7.86 7.79
C ILE A 52 12.51 -7.38 8.29
N THR A 53 11.48 -7.41 7.43
CA THR A 53 10.10 -7.11 7.84
C THR A 53 9.62 -8.03 8.95
N ALA A 54 9.87 -9.34 8.83
CA ALA A 54 9.48 -10.32 9.83
C ALA A 54 10.20 -10.11 11.17
N TYR A 55 11.45 -9.65 11.17
CA TYR A 55 12.15 -9.27 12.40
C TYR A 55 11.48 -8.06 13.06
N CYS A 56 11.23 -6.99 12.30
CA CYS A 56 10.59 -5.77 12.80
C CYS A 56 9.18 -6.04 13.36
N LYS A 57 8.41 -6.92 12.70
CA LYS A 57 7.03 -7.26 13.07
C LYS A 57 6.90 -8.43 14.06
N LEU A 58 8.01 -9.01 14.51
CA LEU A 58 7.99 -10.26 15.29
C LEU A 58 7.24 -10.14 16.62
N GLY A 59 7.19 -8.92 17.19
CA GLY A 59 6.41 -8.62 18.40
C GLY A 59 4.91 -8.91 18.25
N GLN A 60 4.36 -8.80 17.04
CA GLN A 60 2.92 -9.00 16.76
C GLN A 60 2.48 -10.47 16.71
N LEU A 61 3.43 -11.41 16.61
CA LEU A 61 3.14 -12.84 16.48
C LEU A 61 2.58 -13.42 17.80
N ARG A 62 1.26 -13.44 17.98
CA ARG A 62 0.64 -13.89 19.25
C ARG A 62 1.08 -15.30 19.68
N GLU A 63 1.15 -16.24 18.74
CA GLU A 63 1.56 -17.62 18.98
C GLU A 63 2.92 -17.90 18.33
N PRO A 64 4.00 -18.09 19.12
CA PRO A 64 5.34 -18.31 18.58
C PRO A 64 5.45 -19.49 17.60
N ASP A 65 4.70 -20.57 17.83
CA ASP A 65 4.69 -21.75 16.95
C ASP A 65 3.99 -21.50 15.60
N ALA A 66 3.20 -20.42 15.48
CA ALA A 66 2.57 -20.02 14.23
C ALA A 66 3.55 -19.29 13.28
N PHE A 67 4.82 -19.09 13.67
CA PHE A 67 5.84 -18.43 12.86
C PHE A 67 5.90 -18.92 11.39
N PRO A 68 5.82 -20.22 11.06
CA PRO A 68 5.91 -20.67 9.66
C PRO A 68 4.80 -20.07 8.78
N GLY A 69 3.54 -20.15 9.22
CA GLY A 69 2.40 -19.61 8.49
C GLY A 69 2.40 -18.08 8.45
N TRP A 70 2.79 -17.46 9.56
CA TRP A 70 2.92 -16.01 9.66
C TRP A 70 4.03 -15.47 8.75
N PHE A 71 5.22 -16.06 8.76
CA PHE A 71 6.32 -15.69 7.90
C PHE A 71 5.97 -15.85 6.41
N ARG A 72 5.26 -16.92 6.04
CA ARG A 72 4.71 -17.06 4.68
C ARG A 72 3.85 -15.85 4.30
N SER A 73 2.99 -15.38 5.19
CA SER A 73 2.14 -14.21 4.94
C SER A 73 2.98 -12.96 4.67
N VAL A 74 4.06 -12.76 5.43
CA VAL A 74 5.02 -11.66 5.22
C VAL A 74 5.67 -11.77 3.83
N VAL A 75 6.17 -12.95 3.45
CA VAL A 75 6.77 -13.19 2.13
C VAL A 75 5.78 -12.89 1.00
N VAL A 76 4.54 -13.37 1.09
CA VAL A 76 3.51 -13.13 0.08
C VAL A 76 3.17 -11.64 -0.03
N THR A 77 3.10 -10.92 1.10
CA THR A 77 2.89 -9.47 1.11
C THR A 77 4.04 -8.75 0.39
N GLN A 78 5.30 -9.12 0.66
CA GLN A 78 6.44 -8.53 -0.04
C GLN A 78 6.45 -8.85 -1.54
N CYS A 79 6.08 -10.08 -1.93
CA CYS A 79 5.91 -10.45 -3.34
C CYS A 79 4.87 -9.56 -4.04
N ARG A 80 3.72 -9.33 -3.39
CA ARG A 80 2.65 -8.47 -3.93
C ARG A 80 3.11 -7.03 -4.07
N ARG A 81 3.83 -6.50 -3.07
CA ARG A 81 4.43 -5.16 -3.13
C ARG A 81 5.42 -5.04 -4.29
N TRP A 82 6.30 -6.03 -4.45
CA TRP A 82 7.27 -6.08 -5.56
C TRP A 82 6.57 -6.10 -6.93
N LEU A 83 5.58 -6.98 -7.09
CA LEU A 83 4.82 -7.10 -8.34
C LEU A 83 4.04 -5.83 -8.67
N LYS A 84 3.44 -5.16 -7.67
CA LYS A 84 2.77 -3.86 -7.84
C LYS A 84 3.76 -2.82 -8.38
N GLN A 85 4.93 -2.70 -7.76
CA GLN A 85 5.97 -1.75 -8.18
C GLN A 85 6.55 -2.07 -9.58
N ARG A 86 6.78 -3.35 -9.88
CA ARG A 86 7.28 -3.80 -11.18
C ARG A 86 6.29 -3.50 -12.30
N ASN A 87 5.00 -3.76 -12.09
CA ASN A 87 3.95 -3.47 -13.07
C ASN A 87 3.84 -1.96 -13.34
N THR A 88 3.95 -1.12 -12.30
CA THR A 88 4.01 0.34 -12.46
C THR A 88 5.23 0.77 -13.29
N ARG A 89 6.41 0.22 -13.01
CA ARG A 89 7.65 0.55 -13.74
C ARG A 89 7.63 0.09 -15.20
N GLN A 90 7.12 -1.11 -15.47
CA GLN A 90 7.02 -1.64 -16.84
C GLN A 90 5.99 -0.88 -17.68
N ARG A 91 4.91 -0.40 -17.07
CA ARG A 91 3.93 0.50 -17.73
C ARG A 91 4.52 1.87 -18.05
N TYR A 92 5.28 2.46 -17.13
CA TYR A 92 5.98 3.73 -17.37
C TYR A 92 7.02 3.63 -18.50
N ILE A 93 7.78 2.52 -18.55
CA ILE A 93 8.74 2.27 -19.64
C ILE A 93 8.00 2.06 -20.98
N ALA A 94 6.85 1.40 -20.99
CA ALA A 94 6.04 1.21 -22.19
C ALA A 94 5.39 2.52 -22.70
N GLU A 95 5.15 3.51 -21.83
CA GLU A 95 4.63 4.83 -22.19
C GLU A 95 5.71 5.82 -22.64
N VAL A 96 6.98 5.60 -22.28
CA VAL A 96 8.10 6.50 -22.61
C VAL A 96 8.97 5.94 -23.76
N ALA A 97 8.90 4.65 -24.07
CA ALA A 97 9.71 4.03 -25.12
C ALA A 97 8.93 3.88 -26.43
N THR A 98 8.93 4.92 -27.27
CA THR A 98 9.04 4.72 -28.72
C THR A 98 10.53 4.61 -29.06
N ASP A 99 10.90 3.46 -29.62
CA ASP A 99 12.20 3.12 -30.22
C ASP A 99 13.45 3.18 -29.33
N ALA A 100 13.79 2.04 -28.71
CA ALA A 100 15.18 1.62 -28.49
C ALA A 100 15.28 0.10 -28.23
N GLU A 101 15.71 -0.60 -29.28
CA GLU A 101 16.67 -1.70 -29.27
C GLU A 101 16.35 -3.00 -28.49
N ARG A 102 15.94 -3.99 -29.28
CA ARG A 102 16.34 -5.39 -29.09
C ARG A 102 17.76 -5.57 -29.62
N GLU A 103 18.73 -5.77 -28.74
CA GLU A 103 19.88 -6.65 -28.98
C GLU A 103 20.72 -6.78 -27.71
N PHE A 104 21.00 -8.01 -27.27
CA PHE A 104 22.35 -8.43 -26.90
C PHE A 104 22.46 -9.96 -26.85
N ASP A 105 23.00 -10.44 -27.97
CA ASP A 105 23.98 -11.50 -28.23
C ASP A 105 24.01 -12.89 -27.56
N SER A 106 24.16 -13.82 -28.50
CA SER A 106 24.77 -15.13 -28.46
C SER A 106 26.24 -15.15 -28.02
N VAL A 107 26.58 -16.08 -27.12
CA VAL A 107 27.90 -16.76 -27.07
C VAL A 107 27.66 -18.24 -26.71
N ALA A 108 28.40 -19.13 -27.38
CA ALA A 108 28.16 -20.57 -27.46
C ALA A 108 28.54 -21.40 -26.21
N ASN A 109 27.66 -22.37 -25.91
CA ASN A 109 27.75 -23.64 -25.13
C ASN A 109 28.40 -23.61 -23.73
N PRO A 110 27.65 -23.92 -22.65
CA PRO A 110 26.87 -25.17 -22.48
C PRO A 110 25.36 -24.94 -22.58
N GLN A 111 24.83 -25.20 -23.77
CA GLN A 111 23.56 -24.72 -24.30
C GLN A 111 22.46 -25.74 -24.03
N GLU A 112 22.72 -27.05 -24.13
CA GLU A 112 21.67 -28.07 -23.98
C GLU A 112 21.15 -28.17 -22.54
N ALA A 113 22.03 -28.17 -21.53
CA ALA A 113 21.62 -28.19 -20.12
C ALA A 113 20.94 -26.88 -19.69
N ARG A 114 21.43 -25.72 -20.16
CA ARG A 114 20.81 -24.41 -19.87
C ARG A 114 19.47 -24.21 -20.60
N ILE A 115 19.34 -24.68 -21.84
CA ILE A 115 18.08 -24.67 -22.60
C ILE A 115 17.08 -25.62 -21.96
N ALA A 116 17.49 -26.83 -21.57
CA ALA A 116 16.64 -27.77 -20.84
C ALA A 116 16.18 -27.18 -19.50
N GLN A 117 17.10 -26.62 -18.70
CA GLN A 117 16.75 -25.94 -17.45
C GLN A 117 15.80 -24.76 -17.67
N ARG A 118 16.05 -23.88 -18.67
CA ARG A 118 15.15 -22.77 -18.98
C ARG A 118 13.75 -23.27 -19.36
N ARG A 119 13.67 -24.32 -20.18
CA ARG A 119 12.40 -24.95 -20.58
C ARG A 119 11.63 -25.52 -19.39
N VAL A 120 12.32 -26.15 -18.43
CA VAL A 120 11.70 -26.61 -17.18
C VAL A 120 11.13 -25.44 -16.39
N TRP A 121 11.92 -24.37 -16.19
CA TRP A 121 11.47 -23.20 -15.43
C TRP A 121 10.26 -22.52 -16.09
N ASP A 122 10.22 -22.42 -17.41
CA ASP A 122 9.06 -21.90 -18.13
C ASP A 122 7.80 -22.74 -17.86
N GLN A 123 7.93 -24.07 -17.79
CA GLN A 123 6.80 -24.94 -17.46
C GLN A 123 6.38 -24.80 -15.99
N VAL A 124 7.33 -24.70 -15.07
CA VAL A 124 7.07 -24.46 -13.65
C VAL A 124 6.37 -23.11 -13.46
N TYR A 125 6.83 -22.05 -14.13
CA TYR A 125 6.20 -20.73 -14.09
C TYR A 125 4.81 -20.70 -14.76
N GLY A 126 4.56 -21.60 -15.71
CA GLY A 126 3.25 -21.81 -16.34
C GLY A 126 2.24 -22.59 -15.49
N LEU A 127 2.62 -23.07 -14.29
CA LEU A 127 1.69 -23.69 -13.36
C LEU A 127 0.82 -22.62 -12.66
N PRO A 128 -0.46 -22.92 -12.37
CA PRO A 128 -1.26 -22.16 -11.40
C PRO A 128 -0.51 -22.02 -10.08
N GLU A 129 -0.59 -20.84 -9.45
CA GLU A 129 0.18 -20.51 -8.25
C GLU A 129 0.09 -21.58 -7.14
N PRO A 130 -1.09 -22.12 -6.78
CA PRO A 130 -1.16 -23.09 -5.69
C PRO A 130 -0.39 -24.39 -5.96
N TYR A 131 -0.28 -24.79 -7.23
CA TYR A 131 0.46 -25.98 -7.67
C TYR A 131 1.95 -25.67 -7.76
N ARG A 132 2.29 -24.50 -8.29
CA ARG A 132 3.66 -24.01 -8.38
C ARG A 132 4.30 -23.92 -7.00
N SER A 133 3.66 -23.23 -6.06
CA SER A 133 4.17 -23.05 -4.69
C SER A 133 4.35 -24.37 -3.95
N ALA A 134 3.42 -25.32 -4.08
CA ALA A 134 3.57 -26.65 -3.48
C ALA A 134 4.73 -27.45 -4.11
N ALA A 135 4.87 -27.41 -5.43
CA ALA A 135 5.98 -28.07 -6.12
C ALA A 135 7.33 -27.45 -5.74
N LEU A 136 7.43 -26.12 -5.78
CA LEU A 136 8.65 -25.41 -5.39
C LEU A 136 9.02 -25.72 -3.94
N LEU A 137 8.08 -25.68 -2.99
CA LEU A 137 8.38 -26.03 -1.59
C LEU A 137 8.90 -27.47 -1.42
N PHE A 138 8.33 -28.42 -2.17
CA PHE A 138 8.75 -29.82 -2.09
C PHE A 138 10.12 -30.08 -2.73
N TYR A 139 10.41 -29.41 -3.85
CA TYR A 139 11.64 -29.64 -4.62
C TYR A 139 12.79 -28.68 -4.25
N LEU A 140 12.53 -27.52 -3.64
CA LEU A 140 13.53 -26.52 -3.22
C LEU A 140 13.88 -26.54 -1.74
N SER A 141 12.90 -26.86 -0.88
CA SER A 141 13.00 -26.48 0.53
C SER A 141 13.38 -27.61 1.48
N ASP A 142 13.60 -28.83 0.99
CA ASP A 142 13.73 -30.07 1.78
C ASP A 142 12.56 -30.30 2.76
N PHE A 143 11.44 -29.59 2.58
CA PHE A 143 10.28 -29.69 3.47
C PHE A 143 9.51 -30.99 3.19
N SER A 144 9.21 -31.74 4.24
CA SER A 144 8.24 -32.82 4.19
C SER A 144 6.84 -32.30 3.85
N GLN A 145 5.98 -33.16 3.31
CA GLN A 145 4.58 -32.79 3.02
C GLN A 145 3.83 -32.22 4.24
N ARG A 146 4.21 -32.65 5.45
CA ARG A 146 3.66 -32.12 6.71
C ARG A 146 4.14 -30.70 6.99
N GLU A 147 5.43 -30.42 6.77
CA GLU A 147 5.98 -29.07 6.92
C GLU A 147 5.43 -28.12 5.85
N ILE A 148 5.25 -28.59 4.62
CA ILE A 148 4.58 -27.84 3.55
C ILE A 148 3.13 -27.52 3.96
N ALA A 149 2.41 -28.49 4.51
CA ALA A 149 1.03 -28.30 4.97
C ALA A 149 0.95 -27.23 6.07
N ALA A 150 1.82 -27.32 7.07
CA ALA A 150 1.92 -26.32 8.13
C ALA A 150 2.30 -24.93 7.60
N PHE A 151 3.28 -24.84 6.70
CA PHE A 151 3.73 -23.58 6.13
C PHE A 151 2.66 -22.93 5.24
N LEU A 152 1.97 -23.72 4.41
CA LEU A 152 0.89 -23.26 3.53
C LEU A 152 -0.45 -23.06 4.25
N GLN A 153 -0.57 -23.49 5.52
CA GLN A 153 -1.81 -23.48 6.30
C GLN A 153 -2.95 -24.23 5.58
N VAL A 154 -2.66 -25.44 5.08
CA VAL A 154 -3.64 -26.33 4.43
C VAL A 154 -3.49 -27.78 4.89
N PRO A 155 -4.51 -28.64 4.76
CA PRO A 155 -4.38 -30.06 5.06
C PRO A 155 -3.29 -30.75 4.22
N VAL A 156 -2.63 -31.78 4.80
CA VAL A 156 -1.64 -32.61 4.08
C VAL A 156 -2.23 -33.26 2.83
N SER A 157 -3.50 -33.65 2.87
CA SER A 157 -4.23 -34.16 1.70
C SER A 157 -4.28 -33.15 0.55
N THR A 158 -4.47 -31.86 0.86
CA THR A 158 -4.45 -30.77 -0.11
C THR A 158 -3.05 -30.60 -0.72
N VAL A 159 -1.99 -30.71 0.07
CA VAL A 159 -0.61 -30.69 -0.45
C VAL A 159 -0.39 -31.85 -1.43
N ASN A 160 -0.82 -33.06 -1.06
CA ASN A 160 -0.70 -34.24 -1.92
C ASN A 160 -1.45 -34.06 -3.25
N GLY A 161 -2.67 -33.53 -3.19
CA GLY A 161 -3.44 -33.18 -4.38
C GLY A 161 -2.73 -32.14 -5.25
N ARG A 162 -2.22 -31.05 -4.65
CA ARG A 162 -1.48 -30.00 -5.38
C ARG A 162 -0.20 -30.53 -6.04
N LEU A 163 0.57 -31.38 -5.34
CA LEU A 163 1.77 -32.02 -5.90
C LEU A 163 1.44 -32.99 -7.04
N GLN A 164 0.34 -33.75 -6.90
CA GLN A 164 -0.13 -34.63 -7.97
C GLN A 164 -0.51 -33.83 -9.22
N GLN A 165 -1.28 -32.75 -9.07
CA GLN A 165 -1.65 -31.87 -10.18
C GLN A 165 -0.43 -31.20 -10.81
N ALA A 166 0.51 -30.69 -10.00
CA ALA A 166 1.76 -30.14 -10.52
C ALA A 166 2.54 -31.16 -11.38
N ARG A 167 2.70 -32.40 -10.91
CA ARG A 167 3.37 -33.47 -11.66
C ARG A 167 2.64 -33.83 -12.95
N LEU A 168 1.30 -33.85 -12.94
CA LEU A 168 0.51 -34.10 -14.15
C LEU A 168 0.72 -32.99 -15.19
N HIS A 169 0.65 -31.73 -14.78
CA HIS A 169 0.91 -30.58 -15.66
C HIS A 169 2.34 -30.59 -16.22
N LEU A 170 3.34 -30.90 -15.39
CA LEU A 170 4.73 -30.95 -15.84
C LEU A 170 4.99 -32.14 -16.78
N ARG A 171 4.44 -33.33 -16.50
CA ARG A 171 4.57 -34.51 -17.37
C ARG A 171 3.93 -34.35 -18.75
N GLN A 172 2.89 -33.53 -18.86
CA GLN A 172 2.28 -33.22 -20.16
C GLN A 172 3.18 -32.32 -21.03
N ARG A 173 4.13 -31.60 -20.43
CA ARG A 173 4.89 -30.52 -21.09
C ARG A 173 6.41 -30.75 -21.11
N LEU A 174 6.91 -31.70 -20.33
CA LEU A 174 8.33 -32.06 -20.21
C LEU A 174 8.51 -33.56 -20.41
N ASN A 175 9.59 -33.95 -21.09
CA ASN A 175 9.98 -35.36 -21.23
C ASN A 175 10.69 -35.86 -19.94
N PRO A 176 10.72 -37.18 -19.68
CA PRO A 176 11.28 -37.75 -18.44
C PRO A 176 12.73 -37.34 -18.14
N VAL A 177 13.56 -37.20 -19.18
CA VAL A 177 14.97 -36.80 -19.07
C VAL A 177 15.12 -35.33 -18.62
N GLU A 178 14.16 -34.46 -18.94
CA GLU A 178 14.17 -33.05 -18.52
C GLU A 178 13.79 -32.89 -17.04
N LEU A 179 13.12 -33.89 -16.44
CA LEU A 179 12.70 -33.87 -15.03
C LEU A 179 13.81 -34.31 -14.06
N GLU A 180 14.78 -35.10 -14.51
CA GLU A 180 15.89 -35.62 -13.67
C GLU A 180 17.08 -34.66 -13.56
N GLY A 181 17.21 -33.68 -14.46
CA GLY A 181 18.34 -32.72 -14.52
C GLY A 181 18.14 -31.39 -13.80
N ILE A 182 17.10 -31.27 -12.96
CA ILE A 182 16.81 -30.02 -12.25
C ILE A 182 17.68 -29.94 -10.98
N GLU A 183 18.94 -29.53 -11.14
CA GLU A 183 19.72 -29.05 -9.99
C GLU A 183 19.17 -27.68 -9.58
N MET A 184 18.43 -27.66 -8.50
CA MET A 184 17.93 -26.42 -7.91
C MET A 184 18.83 -26.07 -6.72
N SER A 185 19.60 -24.99 -6.86
CA SER A 185 20.56 -24.55 -5.85
C SER A 185 19.84 -24.00 -4.61
N LYS A 186 20.33 -24.40 -3.43
CA LYS A 186 19.95 -23.77 -2.16
C LYS A 186 20.37 -22.31 -2.17
N ILE A 187 19.57 -21.47 -1.55
CA ILE A 187 19.92 -20.07 -1.33
C ILE A 187 20.38 -19.91 0.11
N ASP A 188 21.38 -19.04 0.31
CA ASP A 188 21.77 -18.61 1.64
C ASP A 188 21.70 -17.09 1.68
N VAL A 189 20.65 -16.57 2.28
CA VAL A 189 20.48 -15.12 2.54
C VAL A 189 20.70 -14.79 4.01
N SER A 190 21.05 -15.80 4.82
CA SER A 190 21.04 -15.68 6.27
C SER A 190 22.13 -14.74 6.78
N ALA A 191 23.30 -14.71 6.14
CA ALA A 191 24.41 -13.85 6.53
C ALA A 191 24.04 -12.36 6.40
N GLU A 192 23.42 -11.96 5.29
CA GLU A 192 23.04 -10.57 5.10
C GLU A 192 21.82 -10.16 5.92
N VAL A 193 20.94 -11.12 6.23
CA VAL A 193 19.83 -10.90 7.17
C VAL A 193 20.36 -10.72 8.58
N GLU A 194 21.31 -11.55 9.03
CA GLU A 194 21.94 -11.44 10.35
C GLU A 194 22.64 -10.08 10.52
N ASP A 195 23.37 -9.63 9.50
CA ASP A 195 24.06 -8.34 9.53
C ASP A 195 23.07 -7.15 9.57
N ALA A 196 21.98 -7.22 8.80
CA ALA A 196 20.93 -6.20 8.85
C ALA A 196 20.21 -6.19 10.21
N VAL A 197 19.89 -7.38 10.76
CA VAL A 197 19.22 -7.55 12.05
C VAL A 197 20.09 -7.06 13.21
N TYR A 198 21.41 -7.20 13.11
CA TYR A 198 22.37 -6.69 14.11
C TYR A 198 22.27 -5.17 14.28
N GLN A 199 21.87 -4.45 13.24
CA GLN A 199 21.70 -3.00 13.27
C GLN A 199 20.29 -2.56 13.67
N ILE A 200 19.37 -3.49 13.94
CA ILE A 200 17.96 -3.20 14.24
C ILE A 200 17.61 -3.63 15.66
N ALA A 201 16.97 -2.73 16.40
CA ALA A 201 16.35 -3.05 17.67
C ALA A 201 14.84 -2.94 17.58
N THR A 202 14.16 -3.87 18.24
CA THR A 202 12.72 -3.82 18.50
C THR A 202 12.52 -3.80 20.01
N GLU A 203 11.73 -2.85 20.48
CA GLU A 203 11.40 -2.73 21.90
C GLU A 203 9.88 -2.80 22.04
N PRO A 204 9.33 -3.63 22.93
CA PRO A 204 7.89 -3.70 23.11
C PRO A 204 7.38 -2.37 23.69
N VAL A 205 6.22 -1.94 23.23
CA VAL A 205 5.52 -0.79 23.78
C VAL A 205 4.11 -1.21 24.17
N ARG A 206 3.67 -0.80 25.35
CA ARG A 206 2.28 -0.91 25.79
C ARG A 206 1.92 0.32 26.59
N GLN A 207 0.88 1.01 26.16
CA GLN A 207 0.30 2.14 26.88
C GLN A 207 -1.21 2.01 26.90
N VAL A 208 -1.79 2.31 28.06
CA VAL A 208 -3.24 2.44 28.22
C VAL A 208 -3.55 3.93 28.25
N VAL A 209 -4.51 4.34 27.43
CA VAL A 209 -4.99 5.71 27.33
C VAL A 209 -6.47 5.72 27.70
N ASP A 210 -6.84 6.57 28.64
CA ASP A 210 -8.24 6.74 29.06
C ASP A 210 -8.94 7.73 28.11
N LEU A 211 -10.10 7.35 27.58
CA LEU A 211 -10.88 8.16 26.62
C LEU A 211 -12.25 8.59 27.20
N ARG A 212 -12.48 8.47 28.52
CA ARG A 212 -13.80 8.71 29.14
C ARG A 212 -14.44 10.05 28.79
N GLU A 213 -13.66 11.12 28.74
CA GLU A 213 -14.18 12.49 28.57
C GLU A 213 -13.99 13.05 27.16
N ARG A 214 -13.51 12.22 26.21
CA ARG A 214 -13.10 12.70 24.88
C ARG A 214 -13.74 11.86 23.79
N ASP A 215 -14.57 12.48 22.97
CA ASP A 215 -15.26 11.79 21.87
C ASP A 215 -14.44 11.74 20.59
N ASN A 216 -13.41 12.59 20.50
CA ASN A 216 -12.51 12.67 19.35
C ASN A 216 -11.10 12.20 19.76
N VAL A 217 -10.54 11.28 18.99
CA VAL A 217 -9.18 10.75 19.19
C VAL A 217 -8.33 11.12 17.98
N VAL A 218 -7.23 11.84 18.21
CA VAL A 218 -6.26 12.19 17.17
C VAL A 218 -4.98 11.39 17.39
N LEU A 219 -4.69 10.45 16.51
CA LEU A 219 -3.43 9.70 16.44
C LEU A 219 -2.47 10.42 15.48
N PHE A 220 -1.43 11.03 16.04
CA PHE A 220 -0.38 11.69 15.27
C PHE A 220 0.88 10.83 15.20
N CYS A 221 1.34 10.55 13.98
CA CYS A 221 2.38 9.55 13.70
C CYS A 221 3.55 10.15 12.92
N GLY A 222 4.61 10.58 13.61
CA GLY A 222 5.80 11.17 12.99
C GLY A 222 7.06 10.29 12.95
N VAL A 223 7.08 9.12 13.63
CA VAL A 223 8.32 8.35 13.92
C VAL A 223 8.15 6.83 13.78
N ASN A 224 9.26 6.08 13.71
CA ASN A 224 9.26 4.62 13.50
C ASN A 224 8.52 3.82 14.59
N VAL A 225 7.33 3.29 14.28
CA VAL A 225 6.65 2.35 15.17
C VAL A 225 5.79 1.36 14.40
N ASP A 226 5.71 0.13 14.89
CA ASP A 226 4.73 -0.86 14.44
C ASP A 226 3.79 -1.14 15.62
N ILE A 227 2.64 -0.46 15.63
CA ILE A 227 1.73 -0.42 16.78
C ILE A 227 0.33 -0.91 16.43
N GLU A 228 -0.20 -1.79 17.23
CA GLU A 228 -1.60 -2.17 17.22
C GLU A 228 -2.36 -1.38 18.29
N VAL A 229 -3.43 -0.71 17.89
CA VAL A 229 -4.33 0.03 18.77
C VAL A 229 -5.61 -0.77 18.93
N ARG A 230 -5.91 -1.20 20.15
CA ARG A 230 -7.10 -2.00 20.47
C ARG A 230 -7.96 -1.30 21.52
N ALA A 231 -9.27 -1.43 21.40
CA ALA A 231 -10.19 -1.09 22.49
C ALA A 231 -9.95 -2.02 23.70
N ALA A 232 -9.96 -1.47 24.91
CA ALA A 232 -9.96 -2.25 26.15
C ALA A 232 -11.40 -2.60 26.58
N GLU A 233 -11.54 -3.41 27.63
CA GLU A 233 -12.83 -3.56 28.32
C GLU A 233 -13.16 -2.26 29.06
N GLY A 234 -13.85 -1.32 28.38
CA GLY A 234 -14.25 -0.03 28.96
C GLY A 234 -13.92 1.16 28.05
N PRO A 235 -13.80 2.37 28.62
CA PRO A 235 -13.51 3.60 27.88
C PRO A 235 -12.01 3.78 27.59
N GLU A 236 -11.20 2.77 27.88
CA GLU A 236 -9.77 2.80 27.67
C GLU A 236 -9.41 2.24 26.30
N MET A 237 -8.33 2.78 25.73
CA MET A 237 -7.69 2.26 24.55
C MET A 237 -6.29 1.78 24.92
N VAL A 238 -5.92 0.61 24.39
CA VAL A 238 -4.60 0.02 24.56
C VAL A 238 -3.83 0.21 23.27
N VAL A 239 -2.71 0.93 23.35
CA VAL A 239 -1.70 0.95 22.28
C VAL A 239 -0.62 -0.07 22.64
N GLU A 240 -0.47 -1.10 21.82
CA GLU A 240 0.44 -2.23 22.03
C GLU A 240 1.24 -2.48 20.75
N GLY A 241 2.53 -2.74 20.84
CA GLY A 241 3.29 -3.12 19.65
C GLY A 241 4.77 -3.12 19.89
N SER A 242 5.52 -2.67 18.88
CA SER A 242 6.97 -2.56 18.95
C SER A 242 7.43 -1.25 18.33
N ARG A 243 8.27 -0.52 19.07
CA ARG A 243 9.05 0.58 18.51
C ARG A 243 10.31 0.00 17.89
N VAL A 244 10.61 0.42 16.66
CA VAL A 244 11.68 -0.16 15.85
C VAL A 244 12.64 0.95 15.48
N SER A 245 13.93 0.75 15.68
CA SER A 245 14.94 1.70 15.21
C SER A 245 16.23 0.99 14.83
N MET A 246 17.18 1.76 14.32
CA MET A 246 18.50 1.27 13.93
C MET A 246 19.65 2.01 14.64
N GLY A 247 20.85 1.42 14.59
CA GLY A 247 22.10 1.98 15.12
C GLY A 247 23.32 1.23 14.57
N LEU A 248 24.54 1.71 14.85
CA LEU A 248 25.79 1.02 14.42
C LEU A 248 26.08 -0.22 15.26
N SER A 249 25.43 -0.32 16.42
CA SER A 249 25.46 -1.48 17.31
C SER A 249 24.07 -1.81 17.84
N PRO A 250 23.84 -3.03 18.36
CA PRO A 250 22.59 -3.39 19.02
C PRO A 250 22.24 -2.48 20.20
N GLU A 251 23.25 -1.97 20.92
CA GLU A 251 23.05 -1.07 22.06
C GLU A 251 22.57 0.31 21.59
N GLU A 252 23.20 0.87 20.55
CA GLU A 252 22.76 2.13 19.94
C GLU A 252 21.37 2.01 19.32
N ALA A 253 21.09 0.90 18.63
CA ALA A 253 19.78 0.64 18.04
C ALA A 253 18.70 0.58 19.13
N ARG A 254 18.97 -0.09 20.26
CA ARG A 254 18.05 -0.15 21.41
C ARG A 254 17.89 1.21 22.08
N ALA A 255 18.96 1.99 22.24
CA ALA A 255 18.89 3.34 22.78
C ALA A 255 18.03 4.23 21.88
N SER A 256 18.24 4.17 20.57
CA SER A 256 17.45 4.90 19.56
C SER A 256 15.98 4.48 19.57
N ALA A 257 15.69 3.18 19.64
CA ALA A 257 14.33 2.66 19.82
C ALA A 257 13.73 3.12 21.15
N GLY A 258 14.53 3.16 22.21
CA GLY A 258 14.21 3.63 23.55
C GLY A 258 13.69 5.07 23.62
N CYS A 259 14.12 5.91 22.68
CA CYS A 259 13.72 7.31 22.59
C CYS A 259 12.36 7.51 21.91
N ILE A 260 11.82 6.48 21.25
CA ILE A 260 10.46 6.52 20.71
C ILE A 260 9.47 6.26 21.84
N GLN A 261 8.59 7.23 22.07
CA GLN A 261 7.64 7.27 23.15
C GLN A 261 6.25 7.54 22.60
N ILE A 262 5.26 6.91 23.21
CA ILE A 262 3.86 7.26 22.97
C ILE A 262 3.48 8.28 24.04
N ARG A 263 3.00 9.44 23.60
CA ARG A 263 2.55 10.54 24.45
C ARG A 263 1.06 10.70 24.23
N ALA A 264 0.32 10.78 25.32
CA ALA A 264 -1.12 11.02 25.28
C ALA A 264 -1.43 12.18 26.23
N ASP A 265 -2.19 13.15 25.72
CA ASP A 265 -2.71 14.28 26.47
C ASP A 265 -4.04 14.75 25.87
N GLU A 266 -4.68 15.71 26.54
CA GLU A 266 -5.95 16.27 26.11
C GLU A 266 -5.74 17.70 25.67
N VAL A 267 -6.39 18.08 24.57
CA VAL A 267 -6.31 19.44 24.03
C VAL A 267 -7.68 19.96 23.63
N ASP A 268 -7.91 21.24 23.87
CA ASP A 268 -9.19 21.88 23.56
C ASP A 268 -9.37 22.11 22.06
N ASP A 269 -8.27 22.34 21.33
CA ASP A 269 -8.30 22.49 19.88
C ASP A 269 -6.97 22.06 19.25
N PHE A 270 -6.96 20.89 18.61
CA PHE A 270 -5.79 20.40 17.88
C PHE A 270 -5.41 21.32 16.71
N GLU A 271 -6.35 22.04 16.11
CA GLU A 271 -6.06 23.06 15.10
C GLU A 271 -5.22 24.22 15.66
N GLU A 272 -5.32 24.51 16.96
CA GLU A 272 -4.55 25.57 17.60
C GLU A 272 -3.23 25.10 18.22
N VAL A 273 -3.16 23.85 18.72
CA VAL A 273 -1.94 23.32 19.40
C VAL A 273 -1.16 22.28 18.59
N GLY A 274 -1.75 21.64 17.59
CA GLY A 274 -1.07 20.70 16.70
C GLY A 274 -0.50 19.46 17.42
N PRO A 275 0.61 18.86 16.92
CA PRO A 275 1.27 17.72 17.56
C PRO A 275 1.94 18.08 18.90
N HIS A 276 2.47 17.07 19.61
CA HIS A 276 3.05 17.27 20.94
C HIS A 276 4.34 18.14 20.85
N PRO A 277 4.56 19.14 21.72
CA PRO A 277 5.70 20.09 21.58
C PRO A 277 7.10 19.44 21.65
N GLY A 278 7.19 18.26 22.26
CA GLY A 278 8.41 17.46 22.33
C GLY A 278 8.71 16.66 21.07
N GLU A 279 7.85 16.74 20.05
CA GLU A 279 8.02 16.03 18.81
C GLU A 279 9.09 16.68 17.94
N LEU A 280 10.10 15.87 17.58
CA LEU A 280 11.12 16.26 16.63
C LEU A 280 10.56 16.13 15.21
N PHE A 281 10.44 17.26 14.51
CA PHE A 281 10.24 17.25 13.06
C PHE A 281 11.55 17.66 12.41
N MET A 282 12.10 16.72 11.67
CA MET A 282 13.37 16.86 10.99
C MET A 282 13.13 17.48 9.61
N GLY A 283 12.95 18.79 9.56
CA GLY A 283 12.98 19.53 8.31
C GLY A 283 14.41 19.60 7.77
N THR A 284 14.60 19.37 6.46
CA THR A 284 15.86 19.64 5.76
C THR A 284 16.10 21.14 5.65
N ASN A 285 16.23 21.86 6.76
CA ASN A 285 16.78 23.21 6.72
C ASN A 285 18.30 23.07 6.58
N ARG A 286 18.77 23.02 5.33
CA ARG A 286 20.08 23.56 4.99
C ARG A 286 19.96 25.08 4.97
N PRO A 287 20.35 25.84 6.01
CA PRO A 287 20.93 27.15 5.72
C PRO A 287 22.18 26.87 4.89
N SER A 288 22.42 27.71 3.88
CA SER A 288 23.36 27.52 2.78
C SER A 288 24.82 27.17 3.12
N GLU A 289 25.22 27.02 4.39
CA GLU A 289 26.60 26.75 4.83
C GLU A 289 26.70 25.98 6.18
N GLY A 290 25.69 25.19 6.63
CA GLY A 290 25.70 24.54 7.96
C GLY A 290 25.41 23.04 7.98
N GLU A 291 25.84 22.35 9.07
CA GLU A 291 25.49 20.95 9.35
C GLU A 291 23.97 20.78 9.58
N PRO A 292 23.36 19.67 9.14
CA PRO A 292 21.95 19.38 9.39
C PRO A 292 21.69 19.26 10.90
N TYR A 293 20.58 19.81 11.39
CA TYR A 293 20.18 19.69 12.78
C TYR A 293 18.69 19.37 12.92
N ALA A 294 18.39 18.55 13.93
CA ALA A 294 17.03 18.23 14.32
C ALA A 294 16.34 19.43 14.99
N SER A 295 15.16 19.83 14.49
CA SER A 295 14.32 20.87 15.11
C SER A 295 13.07 20.28 15.76
N THR A 296 12.61 20.91 16.83
CA THR A 296 11.28 20.63 17.40
C THR A 296 10.22 21.32 16.55
N CYS A 297 9.09 20.65 16.29
CA CYS A 297 7.99 21.25 15.54
C CYS A 297 7.17 22.17 16.43
N THR A 298 7.02 23.43 16.05
CA THR A 298 5.99 24.27 16.66
C THR A 298 4.65 24.02 15.96
N THR A 299 3.56 24.37 16.63
CA THR A 299 2.24 24.33 16.00
C THR A 299 2.17 25.13 14.70
N ALA A 300 2.84 26.28 14.67
CA ALA A 300 2.92 27.11 13.46
C ALA A 300 3.69 26.41 12.33
N ASP A 301 4.77 25.70 12.65
CA ASP A 301 5.54 24.93 11.65
C ASP A 301 4.70 23.78 11.09
N PHE A 302 3.98 23.07 11.96
CA PHE A 302 3.07 21.99 11.59
C PHE A 302 1.97 22.48 10.62
N TRP A 303 1.21 23.50 11.02
CA TRP A 303 0.14 24.04 10.19
C TRP A 303 0.68 24.78 8.97
N GLY A 304 1.88 25.35 9.05
CA GLY A 304 2.59 25.89 7.90
C GLY A 304 2.89 24.81 6.86
N TRP A 305 3.34 23.63 7.30
CA TRP A 305 3.55 22.48 6.43
C TRP A 305 2.22 21.97 5.82
N TYR A 306 1.19 21.77 6.64
CA TYR A 306 -0.12 21.28 6.20
C TYR A 306 -0.89 22.25 5.29
N ARG A 307 -0.83 23.56 5.56
CA ARG A 307 -1.54 24.59 4.79
C ARG A 307 -0.72 25.12 3.62
N GLY A 308 0.42 24.48 3.30
CA GLY A 308 1.29 24.87 2.18
C GLY A 308 2.05 26.19 2.36
N GLY A 309 2.15 26.70 3.59
CA GLY A 309 2.70 28.00 3.93
C GLY A 309 4.02 27.92 4.69
N LYS A 310 5.14 28.11 3.97
CA LYS A 310 6.44 28.60 4.47
C LYS A 310 7.16 27.75 5.54
N GLY A 311 7.98 26.80 5.08
CA GLY A 311 9.03 26.21 5.90
C GLY A 311 10.09 25.51 5.06
N GLY A 312 11.14 26.24 4.65
CA GLY A 312 12.42 25.66 4.25
C GLY A 312 12.61 25.26 2.78
N GLY A 313 12.83 26.26 1.91
CA GLY A 313 13.39 26.05 0.55
C GLY A 313 12.47 26.52 -0.57
N VAL A 314 13.07 27.12 -1.59
CA VAL A 314 12.47 27.73 -2.79
C VAL A 314 11.82 26.69 -3.73
N ASN A 315 11.40 25.53 -3.23
CA ASN A 315 11.22 24.30 -4.01
C ASN A 315 9.79 23.71 -4.02
N ASN A 316 8.77 24.42 -3.54
CA ASN A 316 7.38 24.00 -3.74
C ASN A 316 6.60 25.18 -4.33
N LEU A 317 6.50 25.27 -5.66
CA LEU A 317 5.38 25.99 -6.24
C LEU A 317 4.10 25.24 -5.86
N CYS A 318 3.08 26.00 -5.51
CA CYS A 318 1.76 25.45 -5.24
C CYS A 318 1.25 24.82 -6.55
N PRO A 319 0.60 23.63 -6.56
CA PRO A 319 -0.02 23.07 -7.76
C PRO A 319 -0.90 24.08 -8.54
N SER A 320 -1.46 25.08 -7.85
CA SER A 320 -2.16 26.23 -8.42
C SER A 320 -1.33 27.11 -9.36
N ASP A 321 -0.01 27.10 -9.26
CA ASP A 321 0.91 27.93 -10.04
C ASP A 321 1.27 27.27 -11.39
N LEU A 322 1.18 25.94 -11.49
CA LEU A 322 1.46 25.15 -12.70
C LEU A 322 0.19 24.80 -13.47
N PHE A 323 -0.92 24.61 -12.76
CA PHE A 323 -2.24 24.32 -13.32
C PHE A 323 -3.25 25.29 -12.68
N PRO A 324 -3.49 26.47 -13.28
CA PRO A 324 -4.42 27.47 -12.77
C PRO A 324 -5.85 26.94 -12.56
N GLU A 325 -6.25 25.94 -13.36
CA GLU A 325 -7.49 25.16 -13.22
C GLU A 325 -7.52 24.23 -12.00
N LEU A 326 -6.36 23.88 -11.43
CA LEU A 326 -6.20 23.27 -10.10
C LEU A 326 -6.02 24.34 -9.02
N GLY A 327 -6.06 25.63 -9.39
CA GLY A 327 -6.06 26.80 -8.51
C GLY A 327 -7.33 26.84 -7.68
N GLY A 328 -7.31 26.11 -6.56
CA GLY A 328 -8.46 25.82 -5.71
C GLY A 328 -8.41 24.43 -5.08
N CYS A 329 -7.47 23.58 -5.49
CA CYS A 329 -7.24 22.23 -4.97
C CYS A 329 -6.60 22.17 -3.58
N PHE A 330 -6.59 23.26 -2.81
CA PHE A 330 -6.57 23.22 -1.35
C PHE A 330 -7.93 23.72 -0.91
N LEU A 331 -8.97 22.90 -1.07
CA LEU A 331 -10.24 23.20 -0.42
C LEU A 331 -9.97 23.30 1.09
N PRO A 332 -10.61 24.23 1.80
CA PRO A 332 -10.49 24.31 3.25
C PRO A 332 -10.76 22.93 3.85
N PHE A 333 -10.09 22.60 4.96
CA PHE A 333 -10.44 21.45 5.79
C PHE A 333 -11.97 21.38 5.90
N PRO A 334 -12.59 20.21 5.63
CA PRO A 334 -14.03 20.06 5.82
C PRO A 334 -14.42 20.59 7.19
N ASP A 335 -15.52 21.31 7.29
CA ASP A 335 -15.94 21.88 8.57
C ASP A 335 -16.14 20.76 9.62
N GLU A 336 -16.54 19.57 9.16
CA GLU A 336 -16.63 18.35 9.96
C GLU A 336 -15.29 17.92 10.58
N LEU A 337 -14.17 18.12 9.87
CA LEU A 337 -12.85 17.82 10.43
C LEU A 337 -12.44 18.86 11.47
N LYS A 338 -12.80 20.13 11.31
CA LYS A 338 -12.53 21.15 12.35
C LYS A 338 -13.24 20.82 13.66
N GLU A 339 -14.49 20.39 13.59
CA GLU A 339 -15.25 19.93 14.76
C GLU A 339 -14.58 18.73 15.44
N VAL A 340 -14.05 17.78 14.65
CA VAL A 340 -13.35 16.60 15.19
C VAL A 340 -11.96 16.94 15.74
N LEU A 341 -11.35 18.04 15.31
CA LEU A 341 -10.10 18.54 15.88
C LEU A 341 -10.31 19.34 17.18
N GLN A 342 -11.55 19.58 17.61
CA GLN A 342 -11.86 20.21 18.89
C GLN A 342 -12.02 19.17 20.01
N CYS A 343 -11.60 19.55 21.22
CA CYS A 343 -11.74 18.79 22.46
C CYS A 343 -11.28 17.33 22.35
N VAL A 344 -10.07 17.11 21.86
CA VAL A 344 -9.58 15.77 21.49
C VAL A 344 -8.67 15.15 22.54
N ALA A 345 -8.67 13.81 22.59
CA ALA A 345 -7.55 13.05 23.10
C ALA A 345 -6.46 13.01 22.02
N ARG A 346 -5.37 13.75 22.23
CA ARG A 346 -4.22 13.76 21.33
C ARG A 346 -3.23 12.67 21.74
N ILE A 347 -2.88 11.83 20.79
CA ILE A 347 -1.94 10.72 21.00
C ILE A 347 -0.84 10.85 19.95
N GLY A 348 0.30 11.37 20.38
CA GLY A 348 1.48 11.55 19.55
C GLY A 348 2.47 10.42 19.76
N ILE A 349 3.02 9.90 18.66
CA ILE A 349 4.15 8.99 18.72
C ILE A 349 5.38 9.84 18.45
N VAL A 350 6.10 10.17 19.51
CA VAL A 350 7.20 11.14 19.47
C VAL A 350 8.52 10.43 19.67
N GLN A 351 9.54 10.89 18.97
CA GLN A 351 10.91 10.59 19.32
C GLN A 351 11.40 11.71 20.23
N GLU A 352 11.65 11.40 21.50
CA GLU A 352 12.25 12.35 22.43
C GLU A 352 13.61 12.81 21.92
N LYS A 353 14.01 14.04 22.29
CA LYS A 353 15.19 14.71 21.79
C LYS A 353 16.48 13.90 21.99
N VAL A 354 16.81 13.07 21.00
CA VAL A 354 18.15 12.51 20.81
C VAL A 354 18.93 13.49 19.92
N GLN A 355 20.24 13.54 20.09
CA GLN A 355 21.09 13.98 19.00
C GLN A 355 20.66 13.22 17.74
N ASP A 356 20.57 13.93 16.62
CA ASP A 356 20.25 13.31 15.34
C ASP A 356 21.11 12.05 15.14
N LEU A 357 20.48 10.93 14.78
CA LEU A 357 21.22 9.69 14.53
C LEU A 357 21.93 9.86 13.19
N VAL A 358 23.18 10.32 13.24
CA VAL A 358 24.01 10.48 12.05
C VAL A 358 24.80 9.19 11.81
N LEU A 359 24.46 8.48 10.75
CA LEU A 359 25.12 7.25 10.34
C LEU A 359 25.94 7.50 9.08
N PRO A 360 27.12 6.88 8.92
CA PRO A 360 27.81 6.83 7.64
C PRO A 360 26.89 6.27 6.53
N SER A 361 26.92 6.82 5.32
CA SER A 361 26.03 6.37 4.23
C SER A 361 26.24 4.88 3.88
N ASP A 362 27.42 4.33 4.09
CA ASP A 362 27.75 2.91 3.88
C ASP A 362 27.20 1.99 4.98
N ALA A 363 26.92 2.51 6.17
CA ALA A 363 26.15 1.81 7.19
C ALA A 363 24.67 1.66 6.76
N TYR A 364 24.15 2.62 5.99
CA TYR A 364 22.78 2.60 5.48
C TYR A 364 22.63 1.81 4.17
N ARG A 365 22.89 0.51 4.26
CA ARG A 365 22.93 -0.40 3.11
C ARG A 365 21.56 -0.51 2.38
N PRO A 366 21.53 -0.92 1.10
CA PRO A 366 20.30 -1.00 0.31
C PRO A 366 19.14 -1.77 0.95
N LYS A 367 19.42 -2.76 1.80
CA LYS A 367 18.40 -3.54 2.50
C LYS A 367 17.70 -2.74 3.61
N LEU A 368 18.46 -1.94 4.34
CA LEU A 368 17.91 -1.05 5.37
C LEU A 368 17.16 0.12 4.75
N GLN A 369 17.57 0.58 3.56
CA GLN A 369 16.86 1.61 2.78
C GLN A 369 15.43 1.25 2.38
N LYS A 370 15.09 -0.03 2.41
CA LYS A 370 13.73 -0.49 2.11
C LYS A 370 12.81 -0.45 3.33
N VAL A 371 13.38 -0.53 4.53
CA VAL A 371 12.66 -0.63 5.81
C VAL A 371 12.70 0.66 6.62
N PHE A 372 13.77 1.42 6.49
CA PHE A 372 13.90 2.76 7.03
C PHE A 372 13.99 3.74 5.87
N ARG A 373 13.75 5.02 6.13
CA ARG A 373 14.02 6.13 5.22
C ARG A 373 14.93 7.12 5.91
N PRO A 374 15.89 7.72 5.22
CA PRO A 374 16.65 8.79 5.85
C PRO A 374 15.74 10.02 6.02
N ASN A 375 15.84 10.76 7.13
CA ASN A 375 15.29 12.13 7.20
C ASN A 375 15.98 13.01 6.16
N ALA A 376 17.30 12.90 6.11
CA ALA A 376 18.16 13.54 5.12
C ALA A 376 19.33 12.62 4.77
N SER A 377 19.82 12.74 3.54
CA SER A 377 21.03 12.04 3.10
C SER A 377 21.95 13.03 2.41
N ASP A 378 23.24 13.01 2.77
CA ASP A 378 24.31 13.77 2.12
C ASP A 378 25.42 12.83 1.63
N VAL A 379 26.43 13.36 0.96
CA VAL A 379 27.60 12.59 0.52
C VAL A 379 28.36 12.09 1.75
N GLY A 380 28.15 10.82 2.12
CA GLY A 380 28.86 10.13 3.19
C GLY A 380 28.11 10.02 4.51
N TRP A 381 26.98 10.71 4.68
CA TRP A 381 26.17 10.67 5.91
C TRP A 381 24.68 10.50 5.64
N MET A 382 24.01 9.89 6.60
CA MET A 382 22.56 9.69 6.68
C MET A 382 22.07 10.17 8.04
N HIS A 383 21.05 11.01 8.05
CA HIS A 383 20.42 11.56 9.25
C HIS A 383 19.12 10.85 9.52
N GLY A 384 19.04 10.18 10.67
CA GLY A 384 17.90 9.46 11.24
C GLY A 384 17.21 8.45 10.32
N PRO A 385 16.75 7.29 10.81
CA PRO A 385 15.63 6.63 10.15
C PRO A 385 14.34 7.42 10.44
N VAL A 386 13.73 8.09 9.45
CA VAL A 386 12.26 8.18 9.36
C VAL A 386 11.77 6.77 9.09
N GLY A 387 10.63 6.40 9.64
CA GLY A 387 10.00 5.25 9.02
C GLY A 387 8.61 4.99 9.48
N TYR A 388 8.23 3.75 9.24
CA TYR A 388 6.89 3.47 8.79
C TYR A 388 5.99 3.22 9.98
N VAL A 389 4.88 3.97 10.08
CA VAL A 389 3.83 3.63 11.04
C VAL A 389 2.85 2.68 10.38
N SER A 390 2.88 1.42 10.84
CA SER A 390 1.84 0.45 10.53
C SER A 390 0.95 0.30 11.75
N MET A 391 -0.35 0.44 11.56
CA MET A 391 -1.31 0.30 12.65
C MET A 391 -2.59 -0.41 12.27
N SER A 392 -3.15 -1.12 13.24
CA SER A 392 -4.55 -1.57 13.21
C SER A 392 -5.26 -0.87 14.36
N VAL A 393 -6.40 -0.23 14.10
CA VAL A 393 -7.11 0.57 15.11
C VAL A 393 -8.52 0.04 15.32
N MET A 394 -8.86 -0.17 16.60
CA MET A 394 -10.21 -0.37 17.14
C MET A 394 -10.39 0.56 18.35
N LEU A 395 -11.49 1.30 18.41
CA LEU A 395 -11.81 2.22 19.50
C LEU A 395 -13.06 1.76 20.27
N PRO A 396 -13.24 2.19 21.53
CA PRO A 396 -14.53 2.09 22.19
C PRO A 396 -15.66 2.73 21.36
N PRO A 397 -16.91 2.26 21.47
CA PRO A 397 -18.02 2.81 20.70
C PRO A 397 -18.22 4.32 20.89
N GLY A 398 -18.63 4.99 19.80
CA GLY A 398 -18.93 6.42 19.80
C GLY A 398 -17.72 7.36 19.75
N LYS A 399 -16.50 6.85 19.52
CA LYS A 399 -15.26 7.65 19.46
C LYS A 399 -14.82 7.90 18.03
N ASN A 400 -14.84 9.15 17.58
CA ASN A 400 -14.29 9.54 16.28
C ASN A 400 -12.77 9.33 16.25
N LEU A 401 -12.27 8.83 15.11
CA LEU A 401 -10.85 8.55 14.92
C LEU A 401 -10.28 9.46 13.85
N THR A 402 -9.22 10.19 14.17
CA THR A 402 -8.38 10.89 13.21
C THR A 402 -6.97 10.33 13.25
N VAL A 403 -6.44 9.85 12.13
CA VAL A 403 -5.06 9.38 11.99
C VAL A 403 -4.32 10.29 11.02
N ILE A 404 -3.16 10.78 11.42
CA ILE A 404 -2.35 11.70 10.63
C ILE A 404 -0.95 11.12 10.42
N GLY A 405 -0.53 10.98 9.16
CA GLY A 405 0.85 10.68 8.78
C GLY A 405 1.27 9.19 8.83
N ALA A 406 0.31 8.26 8.91
CA ALA A 406 0.64 6.83 8.95
C ALA A 406 1.03 6.26 7.58
N ASP A 407 1.93 5.27 7.56
CA ASP A 407 2.33 4.62 6.30
C ASP A 407 1.34 3.56 5.84
N GLU A 408 0.90 2.72 6.78
CA GLU A 408 -0.09 1.68 6.55
C GLU A 408 -1.10 1.71 7.69
N VAL A 409 -2.31 2.19 7.43
CA VAL A 409 -3.38 2.20 8.43
C VAL A 409 -4.46 1.20 8.06
N VAL A 410 -4.76 0.32 9.01
CA VAL A 410 -5.89 -0.61 8.97
C VAL A 410 -6.89 -0.15 10.03
N VAL A 411 -8.11 0.15 9.62
CA VAL A 411 -9.19 0.55 10.54
C VAL A 411 -10.27 -0.51 10.49
N ARG A 412 -10.68 -1.01 11.66
CA ARG A 412 -11.74 -2.01 11.77
C ARG A 412 -12.65 -1.71 12.94
N ASP A 413 -13.93 -2.03 12.76
CA ASP A 413 -14.92 -2.10 13.84
C ASP A 413 -15.05 -0.77 14.60
N ILE A 414 -15.17 0.35 13.88
CA ILE A 414 -15.35 1.70 14.43
C ILE A 414 -16.81 2.14 14.24
N ASP A 415 -17.53 2.38 15.34
CA ASP A 415 -18.97 2.73 15.31
C ASP A 415 -19.24 4.24 15.09
N SER A 416 -18.33 4.94 14.45
CA SER A 416 -18.32 6.41 14.31
C SER A 416 -17.46 6.84 13.13
N SER A 417 -17.25 8.15 12.94
CA SER A 417 -16.53 8.66 11.78
C SER A 417 -15.01 8.49 11.89
N VAL A 418 -14.38 8.28 10.73
CA VAL A 418 -12.94 8.03 10.58
C VAL A 418 -12.35 9.06 9.62
N PHE A 419 -11.26 9.70 10.02
CA PHE A 419 -10.50 10.66 9.23
C PHE A 419 -9.06 10.16 9.09
N LEU A 420 -8.63 9.89 7.86
CA LEU A 420 -7.25 9.53 7.54
C LEU A 420 -6.62 10.67 6.75
N VAL A 421 -5.53 11.22 7.26
CA VAL A 421 -4.86 12.40 6.69
C VAL A 421 -3.41 12.03 6.37
N GLU A 422 -3.01 12.26 5.12
CA GLU A 422 -1.65 11.99 4.60
C GLU A 422 -1.15 10.56 4.85
N CYS A 423 -2.06 9.59 4.86
CA CYS A 423 -1.69 8.20 5.04
C CYS A 423 -1.29 7.58 3.70
N ARG A 424 -0.19 6.80 3.65
CA ARG A 424 0.30 6.26 2.36
C ARG A 424 -0.49 5.06 1.83
N SER A 425 -1.22 4.39 2.70
CA SER A 425 -2.07 3.23 2.41
C SER A 425 -3.21 3.22 3.43
N SER A 426 -4.41 2.81 3.00
CA SER A 426 -5.55 2.63 3.89
C SER A 426 -6.33 1.34 3.59
N ASP A 427 -6.65 0.59 4.66
CA ASP A 427 -7.60 -0.52 4.66
C ASP A 427 -8.66 -0.26 5.73
N VAL A 428 -9.80 0.31 5.33
CA VAL A 428 -10.89 0.74 6.22
C VAL A 428 -12.07 -0.22 6.07
N GLN A 429 -12.46 -0.89 7.15
CA GLN A 429 -13.56 -1.86 7.11
C GLN A 429 -14.48 -1.70 8.33
N GLN A 430 -15.78 -1.98 8.18
CA GLN A 430 -16.73 -1.99 9.30
C GLN A 430 -16.77 -0.67 10.07
N VAL A 431 -17.21 0.38 9.39
CA VAL A 431 -17.32 1.73 9.95
C VAL A 431 -18.79 2.16 10.01
N GLY A 432 -19.28 2.52 11.20
CA GLY A 432 -20.66 2.97 11.42
C GLY A 432 -20.91 4.43 11.02
N GLY A 433 -19.85 5.25 10.96
CA GLY A 433 -19.94 6.66 10.55
C GLY A 433 -19.44 6.93 9.13
N ASP A 434 -19.06 8.19 8.90
CA ASP A 434 -18.49 8.66 7.64
C ASP A 434 -16.97 8.41 7.60
N VAL A 435 -16.43 8.15 6.41
CA VAL A 435 -14.99 7.95 6.18
C VAL A 435 -14.44 9.07 5.30
N TYR A 436 -13.48 9.82 5.84
CA TYR A 436 -12.77 10.90 5.16
C TYR A 436 -11.31 10.52 4.93
N LEU A 437 -10.88 10.55 3.67
CA LEU A 437 -9.52 10.24 3.23
C LEU A 437 -8.91 11.48 2.57
N LEU A 438 -8.04 12.18 3.28
CA LEU A 438 -7.39 13.42 2.83
C LEU A 438 -5.93 13.14 2.50
N ASP A 439 -5.52 13.39 1.25
CA ASP A 439 -4.22 12.94 0.69
C ASP A 439 -3.89 11.48 1.06
N THR A 440 -4.93 10.64 1.08
CA THR A 440 -4.87 9.24 1.49
C THR A 440 -5.57 8.40 0.43
N PRO A 441 -4.96 7.32 -0.10
CA PRO A 441 -5.62 6.47 -1.08
C PRO A 441 -6.63 5.55 -0.40
N ALA A 442 -7.83 5.42 -0.97
CA ALA A 442 -8.76 4.33 -0.66
C ALA A 442 -8.26 3.01 -1.29
N GLU A 443 -7.23 2.36 -0.73
CA GLU A 443 -6.76 1.06 -1.27
C GLU A 443 -7.82 -0.03 -1.04
N LYS A 444 -8.38 -0.09 0.17
CA LYS A 444 -9.52 -0.94 0.47
C LYS A 444 -10.47 -0.23 1.43
N VAL A 445 -11.72 -0.04 1.00
CA VAL A 445 -12.79 0.50 1.84
C VAL A 445 -14.01 -0.38 1.69
N SER A 446 -14.50 -0.95 2.80
CA SER A 446 -15.67 -1.83 2.75
C SER A 446 -16.55 -1.75 3.98
N GLN A 447 -17.86 -1.95 3.83
CA GLN A 447 -18.80 -2.02 4.95
C GLN A 447 -18.80 -0.72 5.77
N VAL A 448 -19.07 0.39 5.08
CA VAL A 448 -19.21 1.71 5.68
C VAL A 448 -20.70 2.06 5.68
N GLU A 449 -21.31 2.30 6.83
CA GLU A 449 -22.73 2.67 6.90
C GLU A 449 -22.97 4.10 6.41
N GLY A 450 -22.04 5.01 6.71
CA GLY A 450 -22.05 6.39 6.27
C GLY A 450 -21.50 6.62 4.86
N ARG A 451 -21.02 7.84 4.62
CA ARG A 451 -20.44 8.32 3.37
C ARG A 451 -18.96 7.99 3.28
N LEU A 452 -18.44 7.90 2.06
CA LEU A 452 -17.01 7.85 1.78
C LEU A 452 -16.61 9.12 1.01
N TYR A 453 -15.62 9.83 1.53
CA TYR A 453 -15.08 11.04 0.93
C TYR A 453 -13.56 10.94 0.80
N GLN A 454 -13.02 10.99 -0.42
CA GLN A 454 -11.58 11.02 -0.69
C GLN A 454 -11.20 12.27 -1.48
N ARG A 455 -10.21 13.04 -0.99
CA ARG A 455 -9.68 14.24 -1.65
C ARG A 455 -8.16 14.31 -1.64
N PHE A 456 -7.64 15.13 -2.56
CA PHE A 456 -6.22 15.54 -2.65
C PHE A 456 -5.22 14.43 -2.93
N TYR A 457 -5.70 13.25 -3.31
CA TYR A 457 -4.79 12.18 -3.64
C TYR A 457 -4.10 12.45 -4.98
N SER A 458 -2.76 12.47 -4.97
CA SER A 458 -1.89 12.47 -6.15
C SER A 458 -1.52 13.82 -6.80
N PHE A 459 -1.11 14.81 -6.01
CA PHE A 459 -0.28 15.91 -6.55
C PHE A 459 1.22 15.61 -6.31
N GLY A 460 1.95 15.31 -7.39
CA GLY A 460 3.41 15.13 -7.35
C GLY A 460 4.15 16.44 -7.03
N GLY A 461 5.42 16.34 -6.63
CA GLY A 461 6.31 17.51 -6.46
C GLY A 461 7.07 17.83 -7.74
N MET A 462 7.88 18.89 -7.77
CA MET A 462 8.83 19.21 -8.86
C MET A 462 10.27 19.17 -8.38
N ASN A 463 11.20 18.69 -9.22
CA ASN A 463 12.65 18.74 -9.03
C ASN A 463 13.12 20.04 -9.68
N TRP A 464 13.38 21.04 -8.86
CA TRP A 464 13.72 22.37 -9.36
C TRP A 464 15.17 22.52 -9.80
N GLN A 465 16.06 21.55 -9.51
CA GLN A 465 17.45 21.61 -10.02
C GLN A 465 17.54 21.40 -11.53
N ASN A 466 16.60 20.65 -12.11
CA ASN A 466 16.57 20.32 -13.53
C ASN A 466 15.20 20.59 -14.20
N GLY A 467 14.22 21.12 -13.46
CA GLY A 467 12.88 21.37 -13.97
C GLY A 467 12.09 20.08 -14.28
N GLU A 468 12.57 18.92 -13.81
CA GLU A 468 11.84 17.68 -13.97
C GLU A 468 10.71 17.61 -12.95
N PHE A 469 9.52 17.24 -13.37
CA PHE A 469 8.45 16.88 -12.44
C PHE A 469 8.93 15.71 -11.55
N LEU A 470 9.04 15.92 -10.23
CA LEU A 470 9.16 14.82 -9.25
C LEU A 470 7.79 14.18 -9.15
N GLY A 471 7.40 13.46 -10.19
CA GLY A 471 6.33 12.51 -10.06
C GLY A 471 6.69 11.66 -8.85
N ARG A 472 5.94 11.78 -7.74
CA ARG A 472 5.80 10.63 -6.85
C ARG A 472 5.46 9.52 -7.82
N ARG A 473 6.38 8.58 -8.07
CA ARG A 473 6.23 7.52 -9.08
C ARG A 473 4.79 7.07 -9.00
N TRP A 474 3.98 7.43 -9.99
CA TRP A 474 2.53 7.32 -9.91
C TRP A 474 2.22 5.86 -9.68
N ARG A 475 2.00 5.48 -8.43
CA ARG A 475 1.71 4.09 -8.10
C ARG A 475 0.30 3.90 -8.63
N GLU A 476 0.13 2.98 -9.55
CA GLU A 476 -1.21 2.56 -9.89
C GLU A 476 -1.75 1.81 -8.66
N PHE A 477 -2.74 2.41 -8.02
CA PHE A 477 -3.43 1.77 -6.90
C PHE A 477 -4.54 0.90 -7.46
N ALA A 478 -4.54 -0.35 -7.00
CA ALA A 478 -5.76 -1.13 -7.05
C ALA A 478 -6.56 -0.67 -5.82
N SER A 479 -7.64 0.06 -6.08
CA SER A 479 -8.57 0.52 -5.07
C SER A 479 -9.80 -0.36 -5.13
N ARG A 480 -10.27 -0.83 -3.98
CA ARG A 480 -11.53 -1.56 -3.89
C ARG A 480 -12.45 -0.85 -2.90
N VAL A 481 -13.58 -0.40 -3.41
CA VAL A 481 -14.62 0.28 -2.63
C VAL A 481 -15.91 -0.51 -2.77
N GLU A 482 -16.39 -1.07 -1.66
CA GLU A 482 -17.61 -1.89 -1.67
C GLU A 482 -18.47 -1.69 -0.44
N ASP A 483 -19.77 -2.00 -0.52
CA ASP A 483 -20.68 -1.98 0.64
C ASP A 483 -20.68 -0.64 1.38
N ILE A 484 -20.93 0.45 0.64
CA ILE A 484 -21.05 1.80 1.20
C ILE A 484 -22.53 2.18 1.26
N GLY A 485 -23.02 2.47 2.46
CA GLY A 485 -24.42 2.78 2.76
C GLY A 485 -24.83 4.20 2.40
N GLY A 486 -23.88 5.15 2.45
CA GLY A 486 -24.04 6.53 2.03
C GLY A 486 -23.38 6.87 0.69
N GLY A 487 -23.41 8.15 0.33
CA GLY A 487 -22.77 8.64 -0.90
C GLY A 487 -21.25 8.47 -0.90
N VAL A 488 -20.69 8.34 -2.10
CA VAL A 488 -19.26 8.14 -2.34
C VAL A 488 -18.74 9.32 -3.18
N ASP A 489 -17.66 9.95 -2.77
CA ASP A 489 -17.00 11.02 -3.52
C ASP A 489 -15.49 10.76 -3.53
N LEU A 490 -14.93 10.48 -4.71
CA LEU A 490 -13.54 10.08 -4.88
C LEU A 490 -12.83 11.02 -5.85
N ASP A 491 -11.77 11.66 -5.37
CA ASP A 491 -10.79 12.37 -6.21
C ASP A 491 -9.59 11.45 -6.47
N VAL A 492 -9.41 11.05 -7.73
CA VAL A 492 -8.43 10.03 -8.14
C VAL A 492 -7.49 10.56 -9.24
N GLY A 493 -6.32 9.95 -9.36
CA GLY A 493 -5.47 10.05 -10.54
C GLY A 493 -5.45 8.72 -11.30
N ARG A 494 -4.26 8.28 -11.73
CA ARG A 494 -4.07 6.98 -12.40
C ARG A 494 -4.38 5.81 -11.45
N VAL A 495 -5.57 5.22 -11.58
CA VAL A 495 -6.07 4.18 -10.67
C VAL A 495 -6.74 3.01 -11.39
N SER A 496 -6.75 1.85 -10.73
CA SER A 496 -7.63 0.72 -11.07
C SER A 496 -8.63 0.56 -9.93
N LEU A 497 -9.87 1.00 -10.15
CA LEU A 497 -10.90 1.12 -9.12
C LEU A 497 -11.97 0.04 -9.29
N GLU A 498 -12.10 -0.85 -8.32
CA GLU A 498 -13.18 -1.83 -8.20
C GLU A 498 -14.31 -1.23 -7.35
N LEU A 499 -15.53 -1.23 -7.90
CA LEU A 499 -16.75 -0.73 -7.27
C LEU A 499 -17.79 -1.85 -7.20
N ALA A 500 -18.40 -2.04 -6.02
CA ALA A 500 -19.48 -3.01 -5.83
C ALA A 500 -20.43 -2.58 -4.70
N ARG A 501 -21.75 -2.80 -4.87
CA ARG A 501 -22.75 -2.63 -3.80
C ARG A 501 -22.70 -1.25 -3.12
N LEU A 502 -22.62 -0.18 -3.90
CA LEU A 502 -22.68 1.19 -3.41
C LEU A 502 -24.13 1.69 -3.40
N ARG A 503 -24.46 2.57 -2.44
CA ARG A 503 -25.77 3.22 -2.33
C ARG A 503 -25.65 4.75 -2.44
N GLY A 504 -26.70 5.41 -2.88
CA GLY A 504 -26.73 6.85 -3.03
C GLY A 504 -25.92 7.36 -4.22
N ASN A 505 -25.49 8.63 -4.14
CA ASN A 505 -24.74 9.28 -5.20
C ASN A 505 -23.26 8.90 -5.11
N VAL A 506 -22.69 8.44 -6.22
CA VAL A 506 -21.28 8.11 -6.37
C VAL A 506 -20.67 9.12 -7.34
N SER A 507 -19.71 9.91 -6.90
CA SER A 507 -18.96 10.85 -7.71
C SER A 507 -17.52 10.38 -7.76
N VAL A 508 -16.96 10.18 -8.95
CA VAL A 508 -15.54 9.93 -9.13
C VAL A 508 -14.98 10.95 -10.11
N VAL A 509 -14.02 11.73 -9.66
CA VAL A 509 -13.33 12.72 -10.48
C VAL A 509 -11.89 12.27 -10.66
N ASN A 510 -11.55 11.87 -11.88
CA ASN A 510 -10.17 11.63 -12.29
C ASN A 510 -9.53 12.94 -12.75
N ARG A 511 -8.50 13.38 -12.03
CA ARG A 511 -7.73 14.59 -12.34
C ARG A 511 -6.62 14.34 -13.33
N TYR A 512 -6.02 13.15 -13.33
CA TYR A 512 -4.83 12.85 -14.13
C TYR A 512 -4.64 11.36 -14.47
N GLY A 513 -4.28 11.09 -15.72
CA GLY A 513 -3.83 9.79 -16.19
C GLY A 513 -4.97 8.82 -16.51
N ASP A 514 -4.60 7.66 -17.07
CA ASP A 514 -5.58 6.64 -17.46
C ASP A 514 -6.20 5.95 -16.24
N THR A 515 -7.50 5.68 -16.31
CA THR A 515 -8.23 5.04 -15.22
C THR A 515 -8.99 3.81 -15.70
N ARG A 516 -8.95 2.75 -14.89
CA ARG A 516 -9.74 1.52 -15.10
C ARG A 516 -10.80 1.43 -14.01
N TYR A 517 -12.06 1.30 -14.40
CA TYR A 517 -13.17 1.10 -13.50
C TYR A 517 -13.75 -0.28 -13.69
N HIS A 518 -13.76 -1.07 -12.62
CA HIS A 518 -14.34 -2.40 -12.60
C HIS A 518 -15.64 -2.35 -11.80
N VAL A 519 -16.77 -2.36 -12.50
CA VAL A 519 -18.10 -2.35 -11.90
C VAL A 519 -18.58 -3.79 -11.79
N ARG A 520 -18.51 -4.35 -10.58
CA ARG A 520 -18.82 -5.77 -10.34
C ARG A 520 -20.30 -6.03 -10.10
N GLU A 521 -20.93 -5.18 -9.31
CA GLU A 521 -22.35 -5.28 -8.96
C GLU A 521 -22.95 -3.88 -9.01
N TRP A 522 -24.17 -3.79 -9.57
CA TRP A 522 -24.90 -2.52 -9.69
C TRP A 522 -26.20 -2.59 -8.91
N SER A 523 -26.53 -1.52 -8.19
CA SER A 523 -27.82 -1.39 -7.51
C SER A 523 -28.63 -0.27 -8.16
N GLN A 524 -29.97 -0.37 -8.18
CA GLN A 524 -30.82 0.71 -8.71
C GLN A 524 -30.73 2.00 -7.87
N GLU A 525 -30.19 1.92 -6.65
CA GLU A 525 -29.94 3.05 -5.77
C GLU A 525 -28.59 3.75 -6.06
N MET A 526 -27.73 3.13 -6.87
CA MET A 526 -26.42 3.64 -7.25
C MET A 526 -26.57 4.61 -8.43
N LYS A 527 -26.49 5.91 -8.15
CA LYS A 527 -26.38 6.94 -9.20
C LYS A 527 -24.95 7.44 -9.24
N SER A 528 -24.23 7.11 -10.31
CA SER A 528 -22.81 7.38 -10.42
C SER A 528 -22.48 8.40 -11.52
N HIS A 529 -21.56 9.30 -11.20
CA HIS A 529 -20.96 10.23 -12.13
C HIS A 529 -19.44 10.04 -12.09
N ILE A 530 -18.86 9.66 -13.22
CA ILE A 530 -17.44 9.58 -13.44
C ILE A 530 -17.04 10.71 -14.39
N GLU A 531 -16.15 11.57 -13.95
CA GLU A 531 -15.62 12.67 -14.74
C GLU A 531 -14.10 12.56 -14.81
N SER A 532 -13.55 12.60 -16.02
CA SER A 532 -12.10 12.53 -16.25
C SER A 532 -11.64 13.79 -16.94
N VAL A 533 -10.81 14.59 -16.27
CA VAL A 533 -10.23 15.82 -16.83
C VAL A 533 -9.22 15.47 -17.93
N CYS A 534 -8.38 14.45 -17.70
CA CYS A 534 -7.49 13.94 -18.72
C CYS A 534 -7.24 12.43 -18.60
N GLY A 535 -6.75 11.83 -19.67
CA GLY A 535 -6.47 10.40 -19.76
C GLY A 535 -7.66 9.59 -20.28
N SER A 536 -7.36 8.37 -20.71
CA SER A 536 -8.36 7.43 -21.22
C SER A 536 -9.07 6.70 -20.09
N VAL A 537 -10.36 6.45 -20.27
CA VAL A 537 -11.19 5.71 -19.30
C VAL A 537 -11.48 4.33 -19.87
N ARG A 538 -11.18 3.27 -19.11
CA ARG A 538 -11.63 1.91 -19.42
C ARG A 538 -12.65 1.45 -18.40
N LEU A 539 -13.85 1.10 -18.85
CA LEU A 539 -14.93 0.56 -18.04
C LEU A 539 -15.04 -0.94 -18.27
N PHE A 540 -14.86 -1.73 -17.21
CA PHE A 540 -15.10 -3.16 -17.20
C PHE A 540 -16.40 -3.41 -16.44
N LEU A 541 -17.46 -3.80 -17.15
CA LEU A 541 -18.75 -4.10 -16.53
C LEU A 541 -18.92 -5.61 -16.44
N HIS A 542 -19.18 -6.09 -15.24
CA HIS A 542 -19.49 -7.49 -14.97
C HIS A 542 -20.92 -7.81 -15.37
N GLU A 543 -21.19 -9.08 -15.72
CA GLU A 543 -22.52 -9.52 -16.16
C GLU A 543 -23.64 -9.15 -15.17
N ASP A 544 -23.36 -9.28 -13.87
CA ASP A 544 -24.30 -8.92 -12.80
C ASP A 544 -24.63 -7.42 -12.75
N ALA A 545 -23.71 -6.55 -13.17
CA ALA A 545 -23.94 -5.10 -13.23
C ALA A 545 -24.77 -4.70 -14.45
N ILE A 546 -24.67 -5.44 -15.56
CA ILE A 546 -25.25 -5.06 -16.86
C ILE A 546 -26.77 -5.17 -16.89
N ALA A 547 -27.39 -6.05 -16.07
CA ALA A 547 -28.83 -6.32 -16.16
C ALA A 547 -29.69 -5.05 -15.93
N ASP A 548 -29.26 -4.17 -15.04
CA ASP A 548 -30.06 -3.03 -14.54
C ASP A 548 -29.44 -1.65 -14.81
N LEU A 549 -28.29 -1.59 -15.48
CA LEU A 549 -27.50 -0.37 -15.64
C LEU A 549 -27.91 0.46 -16.88
N ARG A 550 -28.25 1.75 -16.69
CA ARG A 550 -28.28 2.76 -17.77
C ARG A 550 -26.96 3.52 -17.81
N LEU A 551 -26.26 3.44 -18.94
CA LEU A 551 -24.92 4.03 -19.11
C LEU A 551 -24.94 5.14 -20.16
N THR A 552 -24.53 6.34 -19.77
CA THR A 552 -24.24 7.43 -20.71
C THR A 552 -22.74 7.69 -20.73
N VAL A 553 -22.14 7.71 -21.92
CA VAL A 553 -20.71 7.96 -22.08
C VAL A 553 -20.50 9.10 -23.07
N ALA A 554 -19.59 10.01 -22.73
CA ALA A 554 -19.32 11.16 -23.55
C ALA A 554 -17.86 11.62 -23.48
N THR A 555 -17.35 12.11 -24.60
CA THR A 555 -15.99 12.64 -24.76
C THR A 555 -16.01 13.88 -25.65
N MET A 556 -15.12 14.85 -25.37
CA MET A 556 -14.98 16.07 -26.18
C MET A 556 -14.13 15.83 -27.45
N CYS A 557 -13.06 15.04 -27.35
CA CYS A 557 -12.08 14.91 -28.43
C CYS A 557 -11.60 13.47 -28.68
N GLY A 558 -11.95 12.52 -27.81
CA GLY A 558 -11.57 11.11 -27.97
C GLY A 558 -12.57 10.29 -28.75
N SER A 559 -12.25 9.03 -28.94
CA SER A 559 -13.13 8.01 -29.50
C SER A 559 -13.82 7.20 -28.40
N ILE A 560 -14.94 6.57 -28.75
CA ILE A 560 -15.66 5.68 -27.84
C ILE A 560 -15.70 4.28 -28.46
N GLY A 561 -15.08 3.31 -27.79
CA GLY A 561 -14.91 1.93 -28.25
C GLY A 561 -15.64 0.92 -27.35
N TYR A 562 -16.05 -0.20 -27.96
CA TYR A 562 -16.81 -1.26 -27.30
C TYR A 562 -16.27 -2.64 -27.66
N GLU A 563 -16.01 -3.47 -26.65
CA GLU A 563 -15.57 -4.85 -26.82
C GLU A 563 -16.41 -5.82 -25.97
N GLY A 564 -16.88 -6.92 -26.56
CA GLY A 564 -17.68 -7.93 -25.87
C GLY A 564 -19.17 -7.60 -25.66
N TYR A 565 -19.67 -6.45 -26.13
CA TYR A 565 -21.08 -6.06 -26.02
C TYR A 565 -21.85 -6.34 -27.32
N ARG A 566 -22.64 -7.42 -27.34
CA ARG A 566 -23.56 -7.73 -28.47
C ARG A 566 -25.01 -7.36 -28.20
N ASP A 567 -25.40 -7.20 -26.93
CA ASP A 567 -26.80 -7.12 -26.50
C ASP A 567 -27.24 -5.72 -25.99
N LEU A 568 -26.32 -4.75 -25.90
CA LEU A 568 -26.66 -3.35 -25.59
C LEU A 568 -27.34 -2.70 -26.80
N LYS A 569 -28.59 -2.25 -26.63
CA LYS A 569 -29.26 -1.43 -27.64
C LYS A 569 -28.72 0.00 -27.56
N LYS A 570 -28.00 0.44 -28.61
CA LYS A 570 -27.69 1.85 -28.82
C LYS A 570 -28.99 2.57 -29.18
N SER A 571 -29.53 3.38 -28.28
CA SER A 571 -30.82 4.05 -28.49
C SER A 571 -30.60 5.54 -28.73
N ASP A 572 -31.08 6.04 -29.87
CA ASP A 572 -31.25 7.49 -30.13
C ASP A 572 -32.64 7.97 -29.68
N SER A 573 -33.22 7.35 -28.64
CA SER A 573 -34.54 7.56 -28.01
C SER A 573 -35.55 6.39 -28.14
N ASN A 574 -36.21 6.14 -27.00
CA ASN A 574 -37.41 5.32 -26.72
C ASN A 574 -37.31 3.78 -26.59
N SER A 575 -36.88 3.37 -25.38
CA SER A 575 -37.35 2.30 -24.48
C SER A 575 -37.89 0.96 -25.03
N THR A 576 -37.22 -0.14 -24.67
CA THR A 576 -37.71 -1.15 -23.68
C THR A 576 -36.59 -2.12 -23.30
N GLN A 577 -36.40 -2.30 -21.98
CA GLN A 577 -35.55 -3.22 -21.20
C GLN A 577 -34.49 -4.06 -21.93
N LEU A 578 -33.27 -3.52 -21.87
CA LEU A 578 -31.92 -4.10 -21.81
C LEU A 578 -31.00 -2.87 -21.61
N ALA A 579 -29.85 -2.98 -20.96
CA ALA A 579 -29.00 -1.83 -20.63
C ALA A 579 -28.90 -0.82 -21.80
N THR A 580 -29.22 0.43 -21.51
CA THR A 580 -29.31 1.49 -22.52
C THR A 580 -27.99 2.23 -22.52
N LEU A 581 -27.31 2.22 -23.65
CA LEU A 581 -26.07 2.93 -23.86
C LEU A 581 -26.36 4.16 -24.74
N THR A 582 -26.15 5.33 -24.18
CA THR A 582 -26.20 6.60 -24.90
C THR A 582 -24.79 7.14 -25.08
N THR A 583 -24.40 7.40 -26.32
CA THR A 583 -23.06 7.90 -26.67
C THR A 583 -23.19 9.33 -27.18
N VAL A 584 -22.50 10.28 -26.57
CA VAL A 584 -22.54 11.69 -26.99
C VAL A 584 -21.13 12.17 -27.34
N MET A 585 -20.93 12.62 -28.58
CA MET A 585 -19.75 13.36 -28.99
C MET A 585 -20.06 14.85 -28.86
N ALA A 586 -19.55 15.50 -27.81
CA ALA A 586 -19.87 16.89 -27.53
C ALA A 586 -19.08 17.81 -28.47
N GLN A 587 -19.74 18.38 -29.49
CA GLN A 587 -19.16 19.47 -30.29
C GLN A 587 -19.54 20.82 -29.66
N GLY A 588 -18.57 21.54 -29.11
CA GLY A 588 -18.75 22.96 -28.78
C GLY A 588 -19.38 23.29 -27.41
N GLY A 589 -19.12 22.47 -26.38
CA GLY A 589 -19.03 22.99 -25.00
C GLY A 589 -20.27 22.94 -24.09
N ALA A 590 -21.29 22.15 -24.36
CA ALA A 590 -22.38 21.95 -23.39
C ALA A 590 -22.69 20.47 -23.15
N TRP A 591 -22.35 19.98 -21.95
CA TRP A 591 -22.64 18.63 -21.47
C TRP A 591 -24.08 18.47 -20.90
N ASN A 592 -24.92 19.50 -21.05
CA ASN A 592 -26.19 19.65 -20.32
C ASN A 592 -27.36 18.78 -20.82
N GLU A 593 -27.19 18.01 -21.91
CA GLU A 593 -28.26 17.20 -22.53
C GLU A 593 -28.20 15.70 -22.18
N MET A 594 -27.41 15.31 -21.17
CA MET A 594 -27.27 13.93 -20.73
C MET A 594 -28.41 13.56 -19.78
N GLY A 595 -29.46 12.90 -20.29
CA GLY A 595 -30.68 12.53 -19.54
C GLY A 595 -30.48 11.61 -18.32
N ASP A 596 -31.55 10.92 -17.88
CA ASP A 596 -31.55 10.06 -16.68
C ASP A 596 -30.74 8.76 -16.88
N ALA A 597 -29.43 8.82 -16.63
CA ALA A 597 -28.52 7.67 -16.58
C ALA A 597 -28.20 7.27 -15.14
N ASP A 598 -27.95 5.99 -14.93
CA ASP A 598 -27.50 5.46 -13.64
C ASP A 598 -25.99 5.61 -13.51
N LEU A 599 -25.22 5.40 -14.59
CA LEU A 599 -23.80 5.72 -14.70
C LEU A 599 -23.56 6.72 -15.82
N LEU A 600 -22.97 7.86 -15.48
CA LEU A 600 -22.52 8.86 -16.42
C LEU A 600 -21.00 8.89 -16.45
N VAL A 601 -20.39 8.71 -17.63
CA VAL A 601 -18.93 8.79 -17.81
C VAL A 601 -18.60 9.90 -18.78
N LYS A 602 -17.82 10.88 -18.33
CA LYS A 602 -17.34 12.01 -19.12
C LYS A 602 -15.83 12.04 -19.17
N THR A 603 -15.27 12.40 -20.32
CA THR A 603 -13.85 12.74 -20.44
C THR A 603 -13.63 13.99 -21.29
N GLU A 604 -12.82 14.93 -20.81
CA GLU A 604 -12.46 16.13 -21.58
C GLU A 604 -11.34 15.84 -22.59
N SER A 605 -10.42 14.93 -22.27
CA SER A 605 -9.30 14.56 -23.14
C SER A 605 -8.92 13.08 -22.98
N GLY A 606 -9.46 12.23 -23.85
CA GLY A 606 -9.13 10.81 -23.86
C GLY A 606 -10.21 9.92 -24.49
N ASP A 607 -9.81 8.69 -24.81
CA ASP A 607 -10.72 7.66 -25.31
C ASP A 607 -11.52 7.04 -24.16
N VAL A 608 -12.73 6.58 -24.45
CA VAL A 608 -13.48 5.71 -23.54
C VAL A 608 -13.62 4.33 -24.16
N GLN A 609 -13.08 3.32 -23.48
CA GLN A 609 -13.20 1.92 -23.88
C GLN A 609 -14.10 1.18 -22.89
N ILE A 610 -15.07 0.43 -23.41
CA ILE A 610 -16.04 -0.30 -22.58
C ILE A 610 -15.93 -1.79 -22.91
N GLU A 611 -15.63 -2.59 -21.89
CA GLU A 611 -15.38 -4.03 -21.97
C GLU A 611 -16.38 -4.80 -21.10
N LYS A 612 -17.00 -5.86 -21.65
CA LYS A 612 -17.81 -6.80 -20.86
C LYS A 612 -16.89 -7.87 -20.29
N ILE A 613 -16.96 -8.10 -18.99
CA ILE A 613 -16.24 -9.18 -18.31
C ILE A 613 -17.21 -10.21 -17.72
N LEU A 614 -16.80 -11.48 -17.74
CA LEU A 614 -17.54 -12.64 -17.21
C LEU A 614 -17.25 -12.90 -15.74
#